data_AF-A0AAU4JWD2-F1
#
_entry.id   AF-A0AAU4JWD2-F1
#
_cell.length_a   1.000
_cell.length_b   1.000
_cell.length_c   1.000
_cell.angle_alpha   90.00
_cell.angle_beta   90.00
_cell.angle_gamma   90.00
#
_symmetry.space_group_name_H-M   'P 1'
#
loop_
_entity.id
_entity.type
_entity.pdbx_description
1 polymer ?
#
loop_
_entity_poly.entity_id
_entity_poly.type
_entity_poly.pdbx_seq_one_letter_code
_entity_poly.pdbx_strand_id
1 'polypeptide(L)'
;MPAGERAAHRPRSTDPLELGFTPRKPVPWLAPFLLISTGIRTLLAVLFGAYLDKRELQNAFGDGVFRQVGPDGGLWLDYVADLGDGFNATYSVAYLLAQPELTVDGHRLPRAQTLVMGGDQVYPSAAYAAYEDRCKGPYQAALPVAPAEKPTLFAVPGNHDWYDGLTAFLRLFVRSRDRNFAGWGTGQSRSYFAVELPADWWLLGVDDQSGSYLDDPQLAYFDEVARRLGPESKVIIAAPAPTWVKAADNPTAYDSIDYFIRTIIDPTGARVRLLLSGDLHHYARYSGPDRELITCGGGGAYLYPTHKLPERIEVPPRDTLTRKASSAQPYDLVARYPDAARSRRYGWGIFPRLPFRNPGFTTLLGTLHTLLMLAMAGATANWADSTNQRLFSVPLVVMVLVTVIAAALFAKPPSASGKRHARHWILGVGHGVAQVALAAAGTWVWLALPFYDWPWPLPAVAAAVLYGPVIGLVASQLVAAYLLVAGSFGVNVNELFAGQGIEDSKSFLRLRIDPDGTLTIYPLGVDRVSRDWQVNPDQSPTQSWLIPKSPLTPHLTEPPKVLH
;
A
#
# COMPACT_ATOMS: atom_id res chain seq x y z
N MET A 1 -26.66 23.76 -22.55
CA MET A 1 -25.93 22.48 -22.43
C MET A 1 -24.73 22.54 -23.36
N PRO A 2 -23.49 22.69 -22.87
CA PRO A 2 -22.32 22.57 -23.73
C PRO A 2 -22.23 21.13 -24.25
N ALA A 3 -21.88 20.97 -25.52
CA ALA A 3 -21.75 19.68 -26.18
C ALA A 3 -20.58 18.89 -25.56
N GLY A 4 -20.89 17.86 -24.75
CA GLY A 4 -19.90 16.98 -24.12
C GLY A 4 -20.44 16.12 -22.98
N GLU A 5 -21.50 16.56 -22.29
CA GLU A 5 -22.17 15.76 -21.26
C GLU A 5 -23.12 14.75 -21.91
N ARG A 6 -22.58 13.61 -22.36
CA ARG A 6 -23.44 12.42 -22.45
C ARG A 6 -23.99 12.20 -21.05
N ALA A 7 -25.31 12.27 -20.88
CA ALA A 7 -25.97 11.84 -19.66
C ALA A 7 -25.40 10.46 -19.30
N ALA A 8 -24.56 10.41 -18.27
CA ALA A 8 -23.85 9.19 -17.90
C ALA A 8 -24.93 8.16 -17.60
N HIS A 9 -24.91 7.06 -18.36
CA HIS A 9 -25.83 5.95 -18.14
C HIS A 9 -25.65 5.49 -16.69
N ARG A 10 -26.62 5.80 -15.81
CA ARG A 10 -26.56 5.33 -14.42
C ARG A 10 -26.85 3.83 -14.42
N PRO A 11 -26.04 3.03 -13.72
CA PRO A 11 -26.23 1.59 -13.64
C PRO A 11 -27.56 1.27 -12.94
N ARG A 12 -28.23 0.20 -13.37
CA ARG A 12 -29.47 -0.30 -12.77
C ARG A 12 -29.21 -1.51 -11.86
N SER A 13 -28.01 -2.05 -11.92
CA SER A 13 -27.51 -3.20 -11.18
C SER A 13 -26.02 -3.01 -10.86
N THR A 14 -25.45 -3.97 -10.14
CA THR A 14 -24.00 -4.03 -9.87
C THR A 14 -23.24 -4.83 -10.93
N ASP A 15 -23.86 -5.09 -12.10
CA ASP A 15 -23.21 -5.78 -13.21
C ASP A 15 -22.03 -4.93 -13.75
N PRO A 16 -20.81 -5.50 -13.89
CA PRO A 16 -19.67 -4.80 -14.47
C PRO A 16 -19.94 -4.10 -15.82
N LEU A 17 -20.81 -4.65 -16.67
CA LEU A 17 -21.15 -4.03 -17.95
C LEU A 17 -21.95 -2.74 -17.76
N GLU A 18 -22.82 -2.67 -16.75
CA GLU A 18 -23.57 -1.46 -16.42
C GLU A 18 -22.71 -0.45 -15.65
N LEU A 19 -21.81 -0.93 -14.79
CA LEU A 19 -20.86 -0.09 -14.05
C LEU A 19 -19.78 0.53 -14.95
N GLY A 20 -19.45 -0.13 -16.08
CA GLY A 20 -18.37 0.29 -16.96
C GLY A 20 -16.96 -0.04 -16.45
N PHE A 21 -16.86 -0.84 -15.38
CA PHE A 21 -15.62 -1.40 -14.84
C PHE A 21 -15.92 -2.69 -14.08
N THR A 22 -14.90 -3.51 -13.83
CA THR A 22 -15.05 -4.76 -13.06
C THR A 22 -14.58 -4.58 -11.62
N PRO A 23 -15.47 -4.55 -10.61
CA PRO A 23 -15.07 -4.58 -9.21
C PRO A 23 -14.09 -5.73 -8.91
N ARG A 24 -12.88 -5.41 -8.45
CA ARG A 24 -11.85 -6.41 -8.14
C ARG A 24 -11.84 -6.81 -6.67
N LYS A 25 -11.63 -8.11 -6.42
CA LYS A 25 -11.29 -8.61 -5.09
C LYS A 25 -9.88 -8.13 -4.68
N PRO A 26 -9.59 -8.06 -3.37
CA PRO A 26 -8.26 -7.73 -2.88
C PRO A 26 -7.19 -8.64 -3.48
N VAL A 27 -5.99 -8.10 -3.68
CA VAL A 27 -4.87 -8.85 -4.24
C VAL A 27 -4.47 -9.98 -3.27
N PRO A 28 -4.35 -11.24 -3.76
CA PRO A 28 -3.84 -12.34 -2.95
C PRO A 28 -2.31 -12.28 -2.92
N TRP A 29 -1.74 -11.43 -2.07
CA TRP A 29 -0.32 -11.08 -2.04
C TRP A 29 0.65 -12.25 -1.85
N LEU A 30 0.21 -13.39 -1.31
CA LEU A 30 1.02 -14.59 -1.17
C LEU A 30 0.73 -15.65 -2.25
N ALA A 31 -0.09 -15.34 -3.26
CA ALA A 31 -0.29 -16.24 -4.39
C ALA A 31 1.04 -16.47 -5.13
N PRO A 32 1.46 -17.72 -5.39
CA PRO A 32 2.79 -18.02 -5.94
C PRO A 32 3.11 -17.32 -7.27
N PHE A 33 2.19 -17.35 -8.23
CA PHE A 33 2.38 -16.68 -9.52
C PHE A 33 2.49 -15.16 -9.38
N LEU A 34 1.74 -14.58 -8.43
CA LEU A 34 1.85 -13.16 -8.16
C LEU A 34 3.22 -12.82 -7.58
N LEU A 35 3.68 -13.54 -6.55
CA LEU A 35 5.01 -13.35 -5.95
C LEU A 35 6.12 -13.39 -7.01
N ILE A 36 6.07 -14.38 -7.92
CA ILE A 36 7.03 -14.50 -9.03
C ILE A 36 6.91 -13.30 -9.98
N SER A 37 5.68 -12.97 -10.43
CA SER A 37 5.47 -11.90 -11.39
C SER A 37 5.84 -10.51 -10.84
N THR A 38 5.54 -10.23 -9.58
CA THR A 38 5.92 -9.00 -8.89
C THR A 38 7.43 -8.97 -8.74
N GLY A 39 8.07 -10.06 -8.32
CA GLY A 39 9.53 -10.14 -8.25
C GLY A 39 10.23 -9.84 -9.59
N ILE A 40 9.72 -10.40 -10.69
CA ILE A 40 10.24 -10.10 -12.05
C ILE A 40 10.01 -8.64 -12.41
N ARG A 41 8.82 -8.08 -12.15
CA ARG A 41 8.52 -6.67 -12.45
C ARG A 41 9.39 -5.72 -11.63
N THR A 42 9.60 -6.00 -10.35
CA THR A 42 10.51 -5.22 -9.49
C THR A 42 11.93 -5.28 -10.04
N LEU A 43 12.42 -6.46 -10.46
CA LEU A 43 13.74 -6.59 -11.09
C LEU A 43 13.84 -5.78 -12.39
N LEU A 44 12.83 -5.87 -13.27
CA LEU A 44 12.80 -5.11 -14.52
C LEU A 44 12.72 -3.60 -14.26
N ALA A 45 11.93 -3.16 -13.27
CA ALA A 45 11.85 -1.76 -12.86
C ALA A 45 13.19 -1.24 -12.33
N VAL A 46 13.93 -2.05 -11.56
CA VAL A 46 15.29 -1.69 -11.10
C VAL A 46 16.26 -1.61 -12.29
N LEU A 47 16.22 -2.57 -13.22
CA LEU A 47 17.16 -2.64 -14.35
C LEU A 47 16.90 -1.58 -15.43
N PHE A 48 15.62 -1.26 -15.70
CA PHE A 48 15.22 -0.38 -16.79
C PHE A 48 14.64 0.97 -16.33
N GLY A 49 14.30 1.13 -15.05
CA GLY A 49 13.74 2.37 -14.51
C GLY A 49 14.69 3.57 -14.65
N ALA A 50 16.00 3.32 -14.58
CA ALA A 50 17.03 4.34 -14.83
C ALA A 50 17.14 4.74 -16.33
N TYR A 51 16.71 3.90 -17.26
CA TYR A 51 16.81 4.15 -18.71
C TYR A 51 15.52 4.66 -19.35
N LEU A 52 14.39 4.54 -18.66
CA LEU A 52 13.06 4.94 -19.13
C LEU A 52 12.42 6.00 -18.22
N ASP A 53 13.23 6.75 -17.46
CA ASP A 53 12.71 7.83 -16.62
C ASP A 53 12.04 8.90 -17.49
N LYS A 54 10.71 8.97 -17.40
CA LYS A 54 9.91 9.88 -18.21
C LYS A 54 9.84 11.27 -17.62
N ARG A 55 10.35 11.50 -16.41
CA ARG A 55 10.38 12.84 -15.80
C ARG A 55 11.25 13.80 -16.64
N GLU A 56 12.32 13.30 -17.23
CA GLU A 56 13.12 14.04 -18.24
C GLU A 56 12.28 14.53 -19.44
N LEU A 57 11.29 13.74 -19.85
CA LEU A 57 10.37 14.09 -20.94
C LEU A 57 9.23 15.03 -20.50
N GLN A 58 8.98 15.15 -19.18
CA GLN A 58 7.93 16.03 -18.64
C GLN A 58 8.29 17.51 -18.71
N ASN A 59 9.55 17.86 -19.02
CA ASN A 59 9.95 19.24 -19.33
C ASN A 59 9.18 19.86 -20.51
N ALA A 60 8.58 19.04 -21.37
CA ALA A 60 7.72 19.51 -22.45
C ALA A 60 6.29 19.88 -21.98
N PHE A 61 5.92 19.61 -20.72
CA PHE A 61 4.62 19.94 -20.15
C PHE A 61 4.68 21.27 -19.38
N GLY A 62 3.60 22.04 -19.41
CA GLY A 62 3.58 23.41 -18.86
C GLY A 62 3.83 23.50 -17.35
N ASP A 63 4.44 24.60 -16.92
CA ASP A 63 4.97 24.83 -15.56
C ASP A 63 3.96 25.52 -14.62
N GLY A 64 2.67 25.24 -14.80
CA GLY A 64 1.63 25.93 -14.03
C GLY A 64 1.72 25.64 -12.53
N VAL A 65 1.77 26.71 -11.73
CA VAL A 65 1.39 26.68 -10.31
C VAL A 65 -0.12 26.85 -10.24
N PHE A 66 -0.80 25.95 -9.53
CA PHE A 66 -2.25 25.98 -9.39
C PHE A 66 -2.64 26.77 -8.15
N ARG A 67 -3.79 27.43 -8.16
CA ARG A 67 -4.34 28.09 -6.97
C ARG A 67 -5.65 27.44 -6.58
N GLN A 68 -5.79 27.09 -5.31
CA GLN A 68 -7.01 26.52 -4.75
C GLN A 68 -7.52 27.40 -3.61
N VAL A 69 -8.77 27.82 -3.72
CA VAL A 69 -9.46 28.60 -2.69
C VAL A 69 -10.94 28.27 -2.73
N GLY A 70 -11.51 28.04 -1.56
CA GLY A 70 -12.92 27.83 -1.34
C GLY A 70 -13.73 29.13 -1.39
N PRO A 71 -15.07 29.02 -1.42
CA PRO A 71 -15.96 30.17 -1.58
C PRO A 71 -15.93 31.16 -0.41
N ASP A 72 -15.50 30.72 0.77
CA ASP A 72 -15.39 31.53 1.99
C ASP A 72 -13.99 32.14 2.19
N GLY A 73 -13.09 31.99 1.22
CA GLY A 73 -11.70 32.41 1.31
C GLY A 73 -10.78 31.43 2.05
N GLY A 74 -11.33 30.38 2.68
CA GLY A 74 -10.58 29.26 3.21
C GLY A 74 -10.56 28.09 2.22
N LEU A 75 -10.17 26.89 2.64
CA LEU A 75 -10.18 25.69 1.79
C LEU A 75 -10.38 24.41 2.62
N TRP A 76 -11.25 23.53 2.15
CA TRP A 76 -11.28 22.13 2.59
C TRP A 76 -10.49 21.25 1.63
N LEU A 77 -9.60 20.43 2.18
CA LEU A 77 -8.70 19.55 1.44
C LEU A 77 -8.76 18.14 2.03
N ASP A 78 -9.02 17.13 1.21
CA ASP A 78 -8.93 15.72 1.60
C ASP A 78 -7.59 15.11 1.17
N TYR A 79 -7.03 14.24 1.99
CA TYR A 79 -5.83 13.45 1.67
C TYR A 79 -6.09 11.96 1.88
N VAL A 80 -5.74 11.15 0.88
CA VAL A 80 -5.89 9.68 0.90
C VAL A 80 -4.74 9.03 0.16
N ALA A 81 -4.23 7.89 0.61
CA ALA A 81 -3.18 7.15 -0.09
C ALA A 81 -3.40 5.63 -0.02
N ASP A 82 -2.68 4.87 -0.85
CA ASP A 82 -2.69 3.41 -0.90
C ASP A 82 -4.07 2.84 -1.25
N LEU A 83 -4.48 3.10 -2.50
CA LEU A 83 -5.79 2.77 -3.05
C LEU A 83 -5.70 1.56 -3.99
N GLY A 84 -6.86 1.00 -4.38
CA GLY A 84 -6.90 0.08 -5.52
C GLY A 84 -6.39 -1.35 -5.26
N ASP A 85 -6.29 -1.78 -4.01
CA ASP A 85 -6.05 -3.20 -3.66
C ASP A 85 -7.32 -4.03 -3.80
N GLY A 86 -8.45 -3.55 -3.29
CA GLY A 86 -9.76 -4.19 -3.43
C GLY A 86 -10.89 -3.18 -3.55
N PHE A 87 -11.97 -3.59 -4.23
CA PHE A 87 -13.14 -2.74 -4.48
C PHE A 87 -13.78 -2.23 -3.20
N ASN A 88 -14.08 -3.12 -2.24
CA ASN A 88 -14.84 -2.76 -1.03
C ASN A 88 -14.14 -1.71 -0.17
N ALA A 89 -12.83 -1.88 0.06
CA ALA A 89 -12.04 -0.93 0.81
C ALA A 89 -11.91 0.42 0.07
N THR A 90 -11.46 0.37 -1.19
CA THR A 90 -11.28 1.58 -2.02
C THR A 90 -12.59 2.35 -2.20
N TYR A 91 -13.68 1.65 -2.48
CA TYR A 91 -14.99 2.26 -2.70
C TYR A 91 -15.61 2.80 -1.41
N SER A 92 -15.38 2.17 -0.26
CA SER A 92 -15.86 2.71 1.02
C SER A 92 -15.24 4.08 1.33
N VAL A 93 -13.94 4.23 1.08
CA VAL A 93 -13.25 5.52 1.27
C VAL A 93 -13.68 6.52 0.20
N ALA A 94 -13.72 6.12 -1.07
CA ALA A 94 -14.19 6.98 -2.17
C ALA A 94 -15.63 7.49 -1.95
N TYR A 95 -16.53 6.62 -1.47
CA TYR A 95 -17.90 6.97 -1.13
C TYR A 95 -17.95 8.06 -0.06
N LEU A 96 -17.19 7.92 1.03
CA LEU A 96 -17.14 8.92 2.11
C LEU A 96 -16.56 10.26 1.64
N LEU A 97 -15.50 10.23 0.83
CA LEU A 97 -14.91 11.42 0.21
C LEU A 97 -15.90 12.16 -0.71
N ALA A 98 -16.76 11.41 -1.41
CA ALA A 98 -17.74 11.97 -2.35
C ALA A 98 -18.97 12.61 -1.66
N GLN A 99 -19.26 12.25 -0.40
CA GLN A 99 -20.46 12.75 0.29
C GLN A 99 -20.41 14.27 0.45
N PRO A 100 -21.51 15.01 0.22
CA PRO A 100 -21.56 16.47 0.37
C PRO A 100 -21.14 16.96 1.76
N GLU A 101 -21.45 16.18 2.81
CA GLU A 101 -21.08 16.44 4.18
C GLU A 101 -20.95 15.12 4.93
N LEU A 102 -20.03 15.06 5.89
CA LEU A 102 -19.92 13.98 6.88
C LEU A 102 -20.19 14.56 8.27
N THR A 103 -20.99 13.87 9.08
CA THR A 103 -21.11 14.17 10.51
C THR A 103 -20.30 13.14 11.29
N VAL A 104 -19.26 13.58 12.00
CA VAL A 104 -18.26 12.72 12.64
C VAL A 104 -17.96 13.26 14.03
N ASP A 105 -18.29 12.48 15.07
CA ASP A 105 -18.02 12.83 16.47
C ASP A 105 -18.45 14.26 16.87
N GLY A 106 -19.60 14.72 16.35
CA GLY A 106 -20.14 16.06 16.61
C GLY A 106 -19.65 17.16 15.66
N HIS A 107 -18.69 16.86 14.78
CA HIS A 107 -18.22 17.77 13.74
C HIS A 107 -19.00 17.58 12.44
N ARG A 108 -19.43 18.69 11.83
CA ARG A 108 -19.97 18.71 10.47
C ARG A 108 -18.85 19.09 9.51
N LEU A 109 -18.49 18.15 8.64
CA LEU A 109 -17.33 18.24 7.75
C LEU A 109 -17.82 18.26 6.29
N PRO A 110 -17.91 19.43 5.64
CA PRO A 110 -18.25 19.53 4.23
C PRO A 110 -17.28 18.73 3.34
N ARG A 111 -17.73 18.35 2.15
CA ARG A 111 -16.84 17.78 1.12
C ARG A 111 -15.69 18.74 0.82
N ALA A 112 -14.49 18.19 0.68
CA ALA A 112 -13.33 18.97 0.30
C ALA A 112 -13.42 19.48 -1.15
N GLN A 113 -12.95 20.70 -1.38
CA GLN A 113 -12.82 21.26 -2.72
C GLN A 113 -11.56 20.72 -3.43
N THR A 114 -10.59 20.21 -2.67
CA THR A 114 -9.38 19.60 -3.21
C THR A 114 -9.20 18.20 -2.63
N LEU A 115 -8.89 17.22 -3.48
CA LEU A 115 -8.50 15.87 -3.09
C LEU A 115 -7.06 15.62 -3.49
N VAL A 116 -6.25 15.12 -2.56
CA VAL A 116 -4.86 14.71 -2.81
C VAL A 116 -4.75 13.20 -2.64
N MET A 117 -4.35 12.52 -3.71
CA MET A 117 -3.99 11.10 -3.70
C MET A 117 -2.48 10.96 -3.45
N GLY A 118 -2.11 10.48 -2.27
CA GLY A 118 -0.76 10.60 -1.70
C GLY A 118 0.24 9.50 -2.04
N GLY A 119 -0.03 8.65 -3.03
CA GLY A 119 0.78 7.47 -3.35
C GLY A 119 -0.06 6.22 -3.61
N ASP A 120 0.49 5.30 -4.41
CA ASP A 120 -0.05 3.98 -4.75
C ASP A 120 -1.54 3.98 -5.07
N GLN A 121 -1.90 4.44 -6.26
CA GLN A 121 -3.30 4.48 -6.67
C GLN A 121 -3.82 3.13 -7.20
N VAL A 122 -2.95 2.13 -7.38
CA VAL A 122 -3.33 0.82 -7.93
C VAL A 122 -2.42 -0.31 -7.46
N TYR A 123 -3.00 -1.48 -7.20
CA TYR A 123 -2.26 -2.72 -6.89
C TYR A 123 -2.66 -3.89 -7.81
N PRO A 124 -1.80 -4.90 -7.99
CA PRO A 124 -0.42 -4.98 -7.50
C PRO A 124 0.56 -4.19 -8.37
N SER A 125 0.14 -3.72 -9.54
CA SER A 125 1.00 -2.98 -10.46
C SER A 125 0.18 -2.14 -11.42
N ALA A 126 0.72 -0.97 -11.78
CA ALA A 126 0.20 -0.13 -12.82
C ALA A 126 -0.09 -0.88 -14.14
N ALA A 127 -1.30 -0.68 -14.64
CA ALA A 127 -1.74 -0.99 -15.99
C ALA A 127 -3.06 -0.24 -16.23
N TYR A 128 -3.35 0.16 -17.46
CA TYR A 128 -4.58 0.89 -17.79
C TYR A 128 -5.84 0.20 -17.24
N ALA A 129 -6.04 -1.08 -17.54
CA ALA A 129 -7.19 -1.84 -17.06
C ALA A 129 -7.21 -2.00 -15.54
N ALA A 130 -6.04 -2.07 -14.89
CA ALA A 130 -5.95 -2.18 -13.45
C ALA A 130 -6.39 -0.88 -12.77
N TYR A 131 -5.95 0.28 -13.27
CA TYR A 131 -6.43 1.58 -12.77
C TYR A 131 -7.94 1.73 -12.93
N GLU A 132 -8.47 1.32 -14.09
CA GLU A 132 -9.90 1.45 -14.38
C GLU A 132 -10.76 0.60 -13.45
N ASP A 133 -10.38 -0.66 -13.25
CA ASP A 133 -11.15 -1.59 -12.42
C ASP A 133 -10.97 -1.37 -10.91
N ARG A 134 -9.82 -0.82 -10.48
CA ARG A 134 -9.43 -0.79 -9.07
C ARG A 134 -9.48 0.59 -8.44
N CYS A 135 -9.36 1.66 -9.23
CA CYS A 135 -9.28 3.03 -8.72
C CYS A 135 -10.26 3.97 -9.42
N LYS A 136 -10.08 4.22 -10.72
CA LYS A 136 -10.91 5.19 -11.46
C LYS A 136 -12.38 4.78 -11.51
N GLY A 137 -12.69 3.51 -11.81
CA GLY A 137 -14.06 3.00 -11.81
C GLY A 137 -14.76 3.13 -10.46
N PRO A 138 -14.16 2.67 -9.35
CA PRO A 138 -14.68 2.93 -8.01
C PRO A 138 -14.91 4.40 -7.69
N TYR A 139 -13.95 5.29 -8.00
CA TYR A 139 -14.13 6.73 -7.77
C TYR A 139 -15.20 7.35 -8.70
N GLN A 140 -15.32 6.86 -9.93
CA GLN A 140 -16.40 7.19 -10.87
C GLN A 140 -17.76 6.76 -10.33
N ALA A 141 -17.87 5.60 -9.71
CA ALA A 141 -19.09 5.18 -9.04
C ALA A 141 -19.39 6.00 -7.78
N ALA A 142 -18.38 6.63 -7.15
CA ALA A 142 -18.55 7.39 -5.91
C ALA A 142 -18.99 8.83 -6.21
N LEU A 143 -18.35 9.49 -7.17
CA LEU A 143 -18.71 10.82 -7.65
C LEU A 143 -18.79 10.81 -9.18
N PRO A 144 -19.94 10.46 -9.77
CA PRO A 144 -20.02 10.21 -11.20
C PRO A 144 -19.95 11.46 -12.08
N VAL A 145 -20.55 12.55 -11.59
CA VAL A 145 -20.62 13.83 -12.27
C VAL A 145 -20.08 14.89 -11.32
N ALA A 146 -19.28 15.81 -11.85
CA ALA A 146 -18.75 16.91 -11.08
C ALA A 146 -19.91 17.75 -10.49
N PRO A 147 -19.93 17.98 -9.16
CA PRO A 147 -20.88 18.90 -8.56
C PRO A 147 -20.57 20.34 -8.97
N ALA A 148 -21.47 21.28 -8.66
CA ALA A 148 -21.31 22.69 -9.01
C ALA A 148 -20.00 23.30 -8.48
N GLU A 149 -19.53 22.80 -7.33
CA GLU A 149 -18.27 23.17 -6.68
C GLU A 149 -17.02 22.79 -7.49
N LYS A 150 -17.13 21.81 -8.41
CA LYS A 150 -16.05 21.30 -9.27
C LYS A 150 -14.75 20.98 -8.50
N PRO A 151 -14.77 19.97 -7.61
CA PRO A 151 -13.61 19.65 -6.79
C PRO A 151 -12.42 19.26 -7.66
N THR A 152 -11.22 19.67 -7.26
CA THR A 152 -9.97 19.37 -7.99
C THR A 152 -9.26 18.18 -7.35
N LEU A 153 -8.57 17.38 -8.15
CA LEU A 153 -7.75 16.25 -7.72
C LEU A 153 -6.29 16.47 -8.14
N PHE A 154 -5.40 16.21 -7.18
CA PHE A 154 -3.97 16.06 -7.38
C PHE A 154 -3.52 14.69 -6.90
N ALA A 155 -2.46 14.15 -7.47
CA ALA A 155 -1.94 12.83 -7.16
C ALA A 155 -0.40 12.84 -7.19
N VAL A 156 0.19 12.11 -6.24
CA VAL A 156 1.62 11.78 -6.20
C VAL A 156 1.74 10.28 -6.48
N PRO A 157 2.62 9.85 -7.40
CA PRO A 157 2.78 8.44 -7.70
C PRO A 157 3.59 7.72 -6.61
N GLY A 158 3.13 6.54 -6.21
CA GLY A 158 3.87 5.60 -5.37
C GLY A 158 4.64 4.56 -6.19
N ASN A 159 5.31 3.63 -5.51
CA ASN A 159 6.13 2.61 -6.17
C ASN A 159 5.30 1.66 -7.05
N HIS A 160 4.04 1.41 -6.74
CA HIS A 160 3.18 0.55 -7.55
C HIS A 160 2.69 1.24 -8.83
N ASP A 161 2.60 2.57 -8.82
CA ASP A 161 2.27 3.39 -10.00
C ASP A 161 3.44 3.41 -11.00
N TRP A 162 4.67 3.25 -10.53
CA TRP A 162 5.89 3.25 -11.34
C TRP A 162 6.17 1.96 -12.11
N TYR A 163 5.48 0.84 -11.81
CA TYR A 163 5.76 -0.46 -12.44
C TYR A 163 5.49 -0.54 -13.96
N ASP A 164 4.81 0.44 -14.56
CA ASP A 164 4.65 0.58 -16.02
C ASP A 164 5.45 1.76 -16.63
N GLY A 165 6.42 2.28 -15.88
CA GLY A 165 7.16 3.50 -16.23
C GLY A 165 6.27 4.74 -16.24
N LEU A 166 5.36 4.85 -15.27
CA LEU A 166 4.43 5.96 -15.04
C LEU A 166 3.46 6.26 -16.20
N THR A 167 3.28 5.31 -17.12
CA THR A 167 2.52 5.53 -18.35
C THR A 167 1.04 5.74 -18.05
N ALA A 168 0.43 4.85 -17.27
CA ALA A 168 -0.98 4.93 -16.94
C ALA A 168 -1.27 6.12 -16.02
N PHE A 169 -0.40 6.40 -15.05
CA PHE A 169 -0.51 7.54 -14.15
C PHE A 169 -0.56 8.87 -14.93
N LEU A 170 0.43 9.14 -15.80
CA LEU A 170 0.46 10.37 -16.60
C LEU A 170 -0.76 10.48 -17.53
N ARG A 171 -1.30 9.35 -17.99
CA ARG A 171 -2.52 9.35 -18.80
C ARG A 171 -3.77 9.73 -18.00
N LEU A 172 -3.83 9.40 -16.72
CA LEU A 172 -5.03 9.61 -15.90
C LEU A 172 -5.02 10.97 -15.20
N PHE A 173 -3.87 11.41 -14.70
CA PHE A 173 -3.79 12.58 -13.82
C PHE A 173 -3.19 13.82 -14.49
N VAL A 174 -2.43 13.66 -15.59
CA VAL A 174 -1.69 14.76 -16.24
C VAL A 174 -2.29 15.18 -17.59
N ARG A 175 -3.12 14.35 -18.23
CA ARG A 175 -3.60 14.58 -19.61
C ARG A 175 -4.32 15.91 -19.80
N SER A 176 -4.04 16.56 -20.93
CA SER A 176 -4.55 17.89 -21.27
C SER A 176 -5.92 17.93 -21.96
N ARG A 177 -6.38 16.83 -22.60
CA ARG A 177 -7.64 16.81 -23.36
C ARG A 177 -8.89 16.63 -22.47
N ASP A 178 -8.83 15.69 -21.52
CA ASP A 178 -9.92 15.37 -20.62
C ASP A 178 -9.42 15.50 -19.18
N ARG A 179 -9.47 16.73 -18.62
CA ARG A 179 -8.94 17.04 -17.29
C ARG A 179 -9.89 16.61 -16.16
N ASN A 180 -10.42 15.40 -16.21
CA ASN A 180 -11.32 14.88 -15.19
C ASN A 180 -10.95 13.44 -14.80
N PHE A 181 -10.91 13.20 -13.50
CA PHE A 181 -10.88 11.89 -12.88
C PHE A 181 -12.22 11.71 -12.17
N ALA A 182 -13.15 10.99 -12.80
CA ALA A 182 -14.53 10.95 -12.34
C ALA A 182 -15.14 12.36 -12.23
N GLY A 183 -15.86 12.66 -11.15
CA GLY A 183 -16.39 13.99 -10.87
C GLY A 183 -15.36 15.00 -10.34
N TRP A 184 -14.08 14.64 -10.23
CA TRP A 184 -13.01 15.56 -9.86
C TRP A 184 -12.25 16.06 -11.10
N GLY A 185 -11.97 17.36 -11.17
CA GLY A 185 -11.09 17.92 -12.20
C GLY A 185 -9.62 17.66 -11.87
N THR A 186 -8.81 17.17 -12.80
CA THR A 186 -7.37 16.93 -12.56
C THR A 186 -6.59 18.23 -12.65
N GLY A 187 -5.83 18.52 -11.60
CA GLY A 187 -5.15 19.80 -11.42
C GLY A 187 -3.66 19.81 -11.74
N GLN A 188 -3.01 18.73 -12.17
CA GLN A 188 -1.55 18.70 -12.37
C GLN A 188 -1.15 18.54 -13.84
N SER A 189 0.04 19.03 -14.20
CA SER A 189 0.65 18.89 -15.53
C SER A 189 1.89 17.98 -15.55
N ARG A 190 2.34 17.54 -14.37
CA ARG A 190 3.50 16.68 -14.16
C ARG A 190 3.18 15.67 -13.04
N SER A 191 4.06 14.70 -12.86
CA SER A 191 4.04 13.70 -11.79
C SER A 191 4.18 14.29 -10.37
N TYR A 192 4.75 15.49 -10.30
CA TYR A 192 4.85 16.35 -9.14
C TYR A 192 4.09 17.66 -9.40
N PHE A 193 3.79 18.43 -8.36
CA PHE A 193 3.01 19.65 -8.48
C PHE A 193 3.24 20.62 -7.32
N ALA A 194 2.91 21.89 -7.54
CA ALA A 194 2.79 22.92 -6.51
C ALA A 194 1.42 23.61 -6.59
N VAL A 195 0.80 23.82 -5.42
CA VAL A 195 -0.50 24.49 -5.29
C VAL A 195 -0.41 25.60 -4.25
N GLU A 196 -0.76 26.82 -4.66
CA GLU A 196 -1.03 27.95 -3.79
C GLU A 196 -2.38 27.75 -3.08
N LEU A 197 -2.36 27.73 -1.76
CA LEU A 197 -3.53 27.60 -0.89
C LEU A 197 -3.78 28.94 -0.17
N PRO A 198 -4.91 29.10 0.55
CA PRO A 198 -5.19 30.34 1.27
C PRO A 198 -4.17 30.68 2.35
N ALA A 199 -4.03 31.98 2.65
CA ALA A 199 -3.19 32.50 3.75
C ALA A 199 -1.74 31.99 3.73
N ASP A 200 -1.09 32.12 2.55
CA ASP A 200 0.31 31.76 2.27
C ASP A 200 0.68 30.31 2.59
N TRP A 201 -0.31 29.42 2.60
CA TRP A 201 -0.09 27.98 2.58
C TRP A 201 0.25 27.50 1.17
N TRP A 202 1.14 26.52 1.09
CA TRP A 202 1.54 25.86 -0.14
C TRP A 202 1.48 24.35 0.02
N LEU A 203 0.97 23.65 -0.98
CA LEU A 203 1.03 22.20 -1.07
C LEU A 203 1.99 21.79 -2.19
N LEU A 204 3.03 21.05 -1.84
CA LEU A 204 4.02 20.53 -2.78
C LEU A 204 3.93 19.00 -2.80
N GLY A 205 3.59 18.43 -3.96
CA GLY A 205 3.59 16.99 -4.19
C GLY A 205 4.88 16.56 -4.89
N VAL A 206 5.66 15.69 -4.25
CA VAL A 206 7.01 15.29 -4.71
C VAL A 206 7.00 13.85 -5.21
N ASP A 207 7.55 13.60 -6.40
CA ASP A 207 7.74 12.26 -6.96
C ASP A 207 9.16 11.75 -6.66
N ASP A 208 9.26 10.91 -5.63
CA ASP A 208 10.51 10.36 -5.09
C ASP A 208 10.89 8.99 -5.70
N GLN A 209 10.14 8.45 -6.67
CA GLN A 209 10.46 7.20 -7.41
C GLN A 209 11.10 6.08 -6.54
N SER A 210 10.49 5.75 -5.39
CA SER A 210 11.00 4.74 -4.43
C SER A 210 12.35 5.08 -3.76
N GLY A 211 12.64 6.36 -3.52
CA GLY A 211 13.84 6.84 -2.83
C GLY A 211 15.04 7.05 -3.75
N SER A 212 14.83 7.23 -5.06
CA SER A 212 15.89 7.70 -5.95
C SER A 212 16.08 9.22 -5.76
N TYR A 213 17.20 9.77 -6.23
CA TYR A 213 17.40 11.21 -6.19
C TYR A 213 16.33 11.93 -7.02
N LEU A 214 15.88 13.09 -6.54
CA LEU A 214 15.07 14.01 -7.35
C LEU A 214 15.87 14.43 -8.57
N ASP A 215 15.26 14.29 -9.75
CA ASP A 215 15.89 14.65 -11.00
C ASP A 215 16.00 16.18 -11.20
N ASP A 216 16.89 16.59 -12.10
CA ASP A 216 17.11 17.99 -12.43
C ASP A 216 15.83 18.72 -12.91
N PRO A 217 14.96 18.11 -13.76
CA PRO A 217 13.66 18.69 -14.13
C PRO A 217 12.76 19.07 -12.95
N GLN A 218 12.63 18.18 -11.97
CA GLN A 218 11.80 18.38 -10.78
C GLN A 218 12.41 19.43 -9.85
N LEU A 219 13.73 19.41 -9.67
CA LEU A 219 14.43 20.44 -8.91
C LEU A 219 14.25 21.83 -9.55
N ALA A 220 14.44 21.95 -10.87
CA ALA A 220 14.24 23.21 -11.59
C ALA A 220 12.80 23.74 -11.49
N TYR A 221 11.80 22.85 -11.52
CA TYR A 221 10.40 23.23 -11.30
C TYR A 221 10.20 23.82 -9.89
N PHE A 222 10.72 23.16 -8.86
CA PHE A 222 10.56 23.64 -7.49
C PHE A 222 11.45 24.84 -7.16
N ASP A 223 12.57 25.06 -7.84
CA ASP A 223 13.34 26.30 -7.76
C ASP A 223 12.51 27.51 -8.21
N GLU A 224 11.70 27.36 -9.27
CA GLU A 224 10.79 28.41 -9.73
C GLU A 224 9.64 28.64 -8.73
N VAL A 225 9.12 27.56 -8.12
CA VAL A 225 8.14 27.67 -7.04
C VAL A 225 8.74 28.38 -5.82
N ALA A 226 9.98 28.05 -5.46
CA ALA A 226 10.69 28.61 -4.30
C ALA A 226 10.87 30.13 -4.40
N ARG A 227 10.96 30.69 -5.62
CA ARG A 227 10.99 32.16 -5.83
C ARG A 227 9.72 32.88 -5.38
N ARG A 228 8.61 32.16 -5.22
CA ARG A 228 7.32 32.69 -4.72
C ARG A 228 7.11 32.44 -3.24
N LEU A 229 7.96 31.64 -2.61
CA LEU A 229 7.93 31.40 -1.18
C LEU A 229 8.68 32.52 -0.45
N GLY A 230 8.21 32.84 0.75
CA GLY A 230 8.88 33.79 1.63
C GLY A 230 8.79 33.38 3.10
N PRO A 231 9.30 34.21 4.03
CA PRO A 231 9.37 33.89 5.46
C PRO A 231 8.03 33.59 6.15
N GLU A 232 6.94 34.13 5.60
CA GLU A 232 5.58 33.91 6.09
C GLU A 232 4.91 32.66 5.49
N SER A 233 5.50 32.08 4.44
CA SER A 233 4.92 30.93 3.74
C SER A 233 4.99 29.67 4.59
N LYS A 234 3.88 28.92 4.59
CA LYS A 234 3.75 27.64 5.28
C LYS A 234 3.59 26.51 4.27
N VAL A 235 4.39 25.47 4.39
CA VAL A 235 4.48 24.41 3.38
C VAL A 235 3.96 23.08 3.93
N ILE A 236 3.07 22.45 3.16
CA ILE A 236 2.67 21.04 3.26
C ILE A 236 3.41 20.28 2.17
N ILE A 237 4.13 19.22 2.53
CA ILE A 237 4.78 18.32 1.56
C ILE A 237 4.01 17.01 1.52
N ALA A 238 3.55 16.60 0.35
CA ALA A 238 3.00 15.28 0.09
C ALA A 238 4.05 14.43 -0.64
N ALA A 239 4.50 13.36 0.01
CA ALA A 239 5.48 12.41 -0.53
C ALA A 239 4.88 10.99 -0.52
N PRO A 240 5.27 10.09 -1.43
CA PRO A 240 4.62 8.78 -1.56
C PRO A 240 4.86 7.86 -0.36
N ALA A 241 5.99 8.03 0.35
CA ALA A 241 6.38 7.15 1.45
C ALA A 241 6.82 7.91 2.71
N PRO A 242 6.62 7.33 3.92
CA PRO A 242 7.00 7.92 5.19
C PRO A 242 8.47 7.64 5.44
N THR A 243 9.32 8.32 4.67
CA THR A 243 10.77 8.14 4.72
C THR A 243 11.33 8.38 6.13
N TRP A 244 10.69 9.23 6.94
CA TRP A 244 11.02 9.45 8.35
C TRP A 244 10.85 8.21 9.25
N VAL A 245 9.86 7.34 8.97
CA VAL A 245 9.70 6.06 9.70
C VAL A 245 10.66 5.02 9.13
N LYS A 246 10.76 4.93 7.80
CA LYS A 246 11.66 3.98 7.12
C LYS A 246 13.13 4.21 7.52
N ALA A 247 13.48 5.45 7.83
CA ALA A 247 14.82 5.82 8.22
C ALA A 247 15.29 5.26 9.57
N ALA A 248 14.36 4.77 10.40
CA ALA A 248 14.69 4.03 11.61
C ALA A 248 15.41 2.68 11.33
N ASP A 249 15.17 2.09 10.15
CA ASP A 249 15.83 0.86 9.71
C ASP A 249 16.85 1.11 8.58
N ASN A 250 16.62 2.11 7.72
CA ASN A 250 17.53 2.51 6.65
C ASN A 250 17.85 4.01 6.71
N PRO A 251 18.94 4.44 7.37
CA PRO A 251 19.23 5.86 7.62
C PRO A 251 19.25 6.77 6.39
N THR A 252 19.51 6.24 5.18
CA THR A 252 19.53 7.05 3.95
C THR A 252 18.14 7.28 3.34
N ALA A 253 17.09 6.63 3.86
CA ALA A 253 15.75 6.72 3.28
C ALA A 253 15.17 8.15 3.30
N TYR A 254 15.60 8.99 4.23
CA TYR A 254 15.13 10.38 4.37
C TYR A 254 15.99 11.40 3.58
N ASP A 255 17.11 10.98 3.00
CA ASP A 255 18.10 11.90 2.42
C ASP A 255 17.53 12.75 1.27
N SER A 256 16.68 12.18 0.39
CA SER A 256 16.05 12.94 -0.71
C SER A 256 15.12 14.05 -0.21
N ILE A 257 14.31 13.76 0.80
CA ILE A 257 13.38 14.73 1.41
C ILE A 257 14.15 15.78 2.22
N ASP A 258 15.17 15.39 2.98
CA ASP A 258 16.06 16.34 3.67
C ASP A 258 16.75 17.27 2.68
N TYR A 259 17.28 16.73 1.58
CA TYR A 259 17.92 17.50 0.53
C TYR A 259 16.94 18.51 -0.08
N PHE A 260 15.71 18.10 -0.39
CA PHE A 260 14.68 18.97 -0.93
C PHE A 260 14.35 20.12 0.01
N ILE A 261 14.07 19.83 1.28
CA ILE A 261 13.74 20.85 2.29
C ILE A 261 14.91 21.82 2.45
N ARG A 262 16.12 21.30 2.69
CA ARG A 262 17.31 22.10 3.00
C ARG A 262 17.78 22.96 1.82
N THR A 263 17.60 22.47 0.60
CA THR A 263 18.15 23.12 -0.61
C THR A 263 17.15 24.02 -1.29
N ILE A 264 15.85 23.66 -1.27
CA ILE A 264 14.81 24.38 -2.01
C ILE A 264 13.97 25.27 -1.08
N ILE A 265 13.57 24.76 0.10
CA ILE A 265 12.60 25.45 0.97
C ILE A 265 13.29 26.34 1.98
N ASP A 266 14.23 25.82 2.77
CA ASP A 266 14.89 26.55 3.86
C ASP A 266 15.52 27.89 3.41
N PRO A 267 16.16 28.00 2.22
CA PRO A 267 16.73 29.28 1.77
C PRO A 267 15.71 30.39 1.54
N THR A 268 14.43 30.06 1.36
CA THR A 268 13.33 31.02 1.17
C THR A 268 12.85 31.63 2.49
N GLY A 269 13.22 31.03 3.62
CA GLY A 269 12.69 31.34 4.95
C GLY A 269 11.32 30.74 5.25
N ALA A 270 10.68 30.09 4.27
CA ALA A 270 9.40 29.40 4.46
C ALA A 270 9.51 28.25 5.45
N ARG A 271 8.40 27.92 6.12
CA ARG A 271 8.36 26.87 7.14
C ARG A 271 7.56 25.69 6.64
N VAL A 272 8.20 24.53 6.58
CA VAL A 272 7.49 23.27 6.37
C VAL A 272 6.80 22.88 7.68
N ARG A 273 5.47 22.84 7.68
CA ARG A 273 4.66 22.59 8.89
C ARG A 273 4.05 21.20 8.94
N LEU A 274 3.92 20.55 7.79
CA LEU A 274 3.27 19.25 7.66
C LEU A 274 3.91 18.42 6.54
N LEU A 275 4.30 17.19 6.85
CA LEU A 275 4.61 16.16 5.86
C LEU A 275 3.49 15.11 5.86
N LEU A 276 2.99 14.75 4.69
CA LEU A 276 1.96 13.74 4.47
C LEU A 276 2.52 12.61 3.60
N SER A 277 2.24 11.35 3.95
CA SER A 277 2.55 10.20 3.10
C SER A 277 1.52 9.06 3.16
N GLY A 278 1.67 8.11 2.23
CA GLY A 278 1.05 6.78 2.24
C GLY A 278 2.04 5.66 2.55
N ASP A 279 2.07 4.62 1.71
CA ASP A 279 2.94 3.43 1.65
C ASP A 279 2.81 2.46 2.84
N LEU A 280 2.77 2.98 4.07
CA LEU A 280 2.40 2.16 5.22
C LEU A 280 0.90 2.27 5.42
N HIS A 281 0.21 1.16 5.18
CA HIS A 281 -1.25 1.13 5.07
C HIS A 281 -1.99 1.26 6.42
N HIS A 282 -1.75 2.35 7.14
CA HIS A 282 -2.36 2.71 8.41
C HIS A 282 -2.34 4.24 8.59
N TYR A 283 -2.89 4.70 9.72
CA TYR A 283 -2.70 6.07 10.18
C TYR A 283 -1.66 6.13 11.31
N ALA A 284 -0.75 7.09 11.24
CA ALA A 284 0.17 7.42 12.32
C ALA A 284 0.58 8.90 12.26
N ARG A 285 0.69 9.54 13.43
CA ARG A 285 1.18 10.92 13.54
C ARG A 285 2.33 11.00 14.52
N TYR A 286 3.44 11.55 14.03
CA TYR A 286 4.59 11.94 14.85
C TYR A 286 4.62 13.45 14.98
N SER A 287 4.79 13.93 16.21
CA SER A 287 4.86 15.36 16.52
C SER A 287 6.26 15.71 17.00
N GLY A 288 6.79 16.81 16.50
CA GLY A 288 8.12 17.30 16.83
C GLY A 288 8.13 18.81 17.03
N PRO A 289 9.31 19.41 17.22
CA PRO A 289 9.44 20.82 17.59
C PRO A 289 9.02 21.80 16.49
N ASP A 290 9.13 21.41 15.22
CA ASP A 290 9.01 22.31 14.07
C ASP A 290 7.83 21.96 13.13
N ARG A 291 7.48 20.67 13.01
CA ARG A 291 6.44 20.19 12.08
C ARG A 291 5.73 18.94 12.57
N GLU A 292 4.62 18.61 11.93
CA GLU A 292 3.93 17.32 12.09
C GLU A 292 4.29 16.39 10.92
N LEU A 293 4.42 15.09 11.21
CA LEU A 293 4.66 14.05 10.22
C LEU A 293 3.52 13.04 10.27
N ILE A 294 2.73 12.94 9.20
CA ILE A 294 1.54 12.07 9.16
C ILE A 294 1.67 11.04 8.04
N THR A 295 1.54 9.78 8.43
CA THR A 295 1.31 8.66 7.51
C THR A 295 -0.19 8.36 7.50
N CYS A 296 -0.82 8.35 6.33
CA CYS A 296 -2.24 8.05 6.15
C CYS A 296 -2.48 7.18 4.92
N GLY A 297 -1.98 5.94 4.97
CA GLY A 297 -2.11 4.95 3.89
C GLY A 297 -3.36 4.08 3.95
N GLY A 298 -4.44 4.59 4.51
CA GLY A 298 -5.65 3.81 4.78
C GLY A 298 -6.67 3.80 3.65
N GLY A 299 -6.32 4.14 2.41
CA GLY A 299 -7.28 4.46 1.34
C GLY A 299 -7.95 3.27 0.67
N GLY A 300 -7.33 2.10 0.66
CA GLY A 300 -7.87 0.92 -0.02
C GLY A 300 -7.06 -0.36 0.13
N ALA A 301 -5.75 -0.24 0.42
CA ALA A 301 -4.85 -1.35 0.61
C ALA A 301 -5.11 -2.17 1.88
N TYR A 302 -4.61 -3.41 1.92
CA TYR A 302 -4.65 -4.21 3.14
C TYR A 302 -3.94 -3.50 4.30
N LEU A 303 -4.45 -3.61 5.52
CA LEU A 303 -3.87 -2.94 6.70
C LEU A 303 -2.41 -3.34 6.96
N TYR A 304 -1.53 -2.37 7.22
CA TYR A 304 -0.18 -2.57 7.74
C TYR A 304 -0.13 -2.34 9.27
N PRO A 305 0.69 -3.06 10.06
CA PRO A 305 0.63 -2.96 11.51
C PRO A 305 1.11 -1.62 12.07
N THR A 306 0.46 -1.17 13.15
CA THR A 306 0.83 0.02 13.94
C THR A 306 1.58 -0.33 15.23
N HIS A 307 1.45 -1.56 15.73
CA HIS A 307 2.11 -2.02 16.96
C HIS A 307 3.62 -2.27 16.82
N LYS A 308 4.16 -2.02 15.63
CA LYS A 308 5.59 -2.12 15.28
C LYS A 308 6.20 -0.76 14.96
N LEU A 309 5.40 0.31 15.01
CA LEU A 309 5.91 1.66 14.83
C LEU A 309 6.86 2.01 15.98
N PRO A 310 8.01 2.65 15.70
CA PRO A 310 8.87 3.19 16.73
C PRO A 310 8.14 4.27 17.54
N GLU A 311 8.26 4.24 18.86
CA GLU A 311 7.61 5.24 19.72
C GLU A 311 8.27 6.62 19.59
N ARG A 312 9.54 6.66 19.21
CA ARG A 312 10.32 7.88 18.97
C ARG A 312 11.25 7.69 17.77
N ILE A 313 11.37 8.72 16.96
CA ILE A 313 12.27 8.78 15.81
C ILE A 313 13.09 10.07 15.85
N GLU A 314 14.18 10.10 15.08
CA GLU A 314 14.97 11.31 14.83
C GLU A 314 14.92 11.64 13.35
N VAL A 315 14.62 12.90 13.03
CA VAL A 315 14.43 13.37 11.65
C VAL A 315 15.23 14.66 11.45
N PRO A 316 16.21 14.68 10.53
CA PRO A 316 16.80 13.51 9.85
C PRO A 316 17.52 12.56 10.85
N PRO A 317 17.80 11.30 10.46
CA PRO A 317 18.54 10.35 11.30
C PRO A 317 20.00 10.77 11.53
N ARG A 318 20.54 10.54 12.73
CA ARG A 318 21.96 10.84 13.04
C ARG A 318 22.97 10.00 12.26
N ASP A 319 22.58 8.78 11.90
CA ASP A 319 23.47 7.79 11.31
C ASP A 319 23.54 7.89 9.76
N THR A 320 23.00 8.96 9.16
CA THR A 320 23.15 9.18 7.70
C THR A 320 24.59 9.51 7.33
N LEU A 321 25.06 8.99 6.19
CA LEU A 321 26.39 9.29 5.64
C LEU A 321 26.46 10.68 5.00
N THR A 322 25.32 11.37 4.89
CA THR A 322 25.21 12.71 4.31
C THR A 322 25.93 13.74 5.18
N ARG A 323 27.09 14.23 4.71
CA ARG A 323 27.95 15.19 5.43
C ARG A 323 27.33 16.57 5.67
N LYS A 324 26.21 16.89 5.01
CA LYS A 324 25.48 18.16 5.13
C LYS A 324 24.01 17.94 5.51
N ALA A 325 23.71 16.93 6.31
CA ALA A 325 22.34 16.71 6.79
C ALA A 325 21.86 17.85 7.68
N SER A 326 20.55 18.10 7.70
CA SER A 326 19.93 19.01 8.67
C SER A 326 20.13 18.53 10.11
N SER A 327 19.93 19.41 11.10
CA SER A 327 20.04 19.01 12.51
C SER A 327 18.96 17.99 12.87
N ALA A 328 19.36 16.82 13.38
CA ALA A 328 18.42 15.80 13.84
C ALA A 328 17.52 16.31 14.97
N GLN A 329 16.21 16.27 14.77
CA GLN A 329 15.20 16.64 15.77
C GLN A 329 14.42 15.40 16.24
N PRO A 330 14.04 15.32 17.53
CA PRO A 330 13.24 14.22 18.03
C PRO A 330 11.75 14.39 17.70
N TYR A 331 11.11 13.29 17.34
CA TYR A 331 9.66 13.24 17.15
C TYR A 331 9.07 12.02 17.88
N ASP A 332 7.95 12.24 18.55
CA ASP A 332 7.26 11.21 19.33
C ASP A 332 5.98 10.77 18.60
N LEU A 333 5.70 9.46 18.64
CA LEU A 333 4.48 8.87 18.10
C LEU A 333 3.30 9.21 19.02
N VAL A 334 2.52 10.21 18.64
CA VAL A 334 1.43 10.75 19.47
C VAL A 334 0.07 10.13 19.15
N ALA A 335 -0.12 9.60 17.94
CA ALA A 335 -1.35 8.91 17.55
C ALA A 335 -1.10 7.82 16.51
N ARG A 336 -1.94 6.78 16.54
CA ARG A 336 -1.94 5.69 15.54
C ARG A 336 -3.32 5.09 15.40
N TYR A 337 -3.67 4.65 14.20
CA TYR A 337 -4.91 3.90 13.98
C TYR A 337 -4.69 2.75 12.96
N PRO A 338 -5.10 1.52 13.31
CA PRO A 338 -5.72 1.11 14.58
C PRO A 338 -4.73 1.20 15.76
N ASP A 339 -5.24 1.18 16.99
CA ASP A 339 -4.40 1.17 18.19
C ASP A 339 -3.46 -0.07 18.22
N ALA A 340 -2.39 0.00 19.01
CA ALA A 340 -1.37 -1.05 19.03
C ALA A 340 -1.92 -2.41 19.54
N ALA A 341 -2.88 -2.42 20.46
CA ALA A 341 -3.44 -3.67 20.97
C ALA A 341 -4.32 -4.34 19.91
N ARG A 342 -5.17 -3.58 19.24
CA ARG A 342 -6.00 -4.04 18.12
C ARG A 342 -5.15 -4.50 16.94
N SER A 343 -4.12 -3.73 16.57
CA SER A 343 -3.16 -4.13 15.52
C SER A 343 -2.47 -5.46 15.85
N ARG A 344 -2.06 -5.68 17.10
CA ARG A 344 -1.45 -6.95 17.53
C ARG A 344 -2.45 -8.11 17.45
N ARG A 345 -3.70 -7.88 17.84
CA ARG A 345 -4.79 -8.88 17.74
C ARG A 345 -5.04 -9.28 16.28
N TYR A 346 -4.97 -8.34 15.34
CA TYR A 346 -5.09 -8.67 13.92
C TYR A 346 -4.03 -9.66 13.44
N GLY A 347 -2.83 -9.71 14.03
CA GLY A 347 -1.82 -10.70 13.68
C GLY A 347 -2.32 -12.15 13.74
N TRP A 348 -3.19 -12.48 14.70
CA TRP A 348 -3.74 -13.83 14.86
C TRP A 348 -4.73 -14.25 13.76
N GLY A 349 -5.24 -13.29 12.98
CA GLY A 349 -6.13 -13.59 11.85
C GLY A 349 -5.45 -14.36 10.72
N ILE A 350 -4.13 -14.51 10.75
CA ILE A 350 -3.35 -15.24 9.73
C ILE A 350 -3.72 -16.72 9.64
N PHE A 351 -4.03 -17.40 10.75
CA PHE A 351 -4.34 -18.84 10.77
C PHE A 351 -5.49 -19.22 9.85
N PRO A 352 -6.68 -18.61 9.96
CA PRO A 352 -7.76 -18.88 9.01
C PRO A 352 -7.53 -18.19 7.66
N ARG A 353 -6.98 -16.96 7.62
CA ARG A 353 -6.95 -16.19 6.36
C ARG A 353 -5.91 -16.67 5.37
N LEU A 354 -4.74 -17.11 5.82
CA LEU A 354 -3.66 -17.55 4.93
C LEU A 354 -4.14 -18.64 3.95
N PRO A 355 -4.71 -19.78 4.41
CA PRO A 355 -5.09 -20.84 3.49
C PRO A 355 -6.27 -20.51 2.59
N PHE A 356 -7.26 -19.76 3.09
CA PHE A 356 -8.50 -19.50 2.34
C PHE A 356 -8.39 -18.30 1.41
N ARG A 357 -7.56 -17.30 1.73
CA ARG A 357 -7.33 -16.15 0.84
C ARG A 357 -6.24 -16.42 -0.19
N ASN A 358 -5.29 -17.28 0.12
CA ASN A 358 -4.18 -17.62 -0.76
C ASN A 358 -4.20 -19.13 -1.07
N PRO A 359 -5.29 -19.67 -1.67
CA PRO A 359 -5.41 -21.11 -1.90
C PRO A 359 -4.27 -21.65 -2.78
N GLY A 360 -3.77 -20.87 -3.74
CA GLY A 360 -2.60 -21.24 -4.53
C GLY A 360 -1.33 -21.43 -3.71
N PHE A 361 -1.15 -20.68 -2.61
CA PHE A 361 -0.03 -20.86 -1.69
C PHE A 361 -0.16 -22.16 -0.90
N THR A 362 -1.37 -22.46 -0.40
CA THR A 362 -1.69 -23.74 0.26
C THR A 362 -1.46 -24.93 -0.67
N THR A 363 -1.90 -24.83 -1.93
CA THR A 363 -1.70 -25.86 -2.95
C THR A 363 -0.21 -26.05 -3.24
N LEU A 364 0.57 -24.97 -3.37
CA LEU A 364 2.02 -25.06 -3.54
C LEU A 364 2.67 -25.81 -2.37
N LEU A 365 2.34 -25.45 -1.13
CA LEU A 365 2.86 -26.14 0.06
C LEU A 365 2.47 -27.62 0.06
N GLY A 366 1.21 -27.93 -0.25
CA GLY A 366 0.72 -29.31 -0.37
C GLY A 366 1.48 -30.13 -1.40
N THR A 367 1.73 -29.55 -2.59
CA THR A 367 2.53 -30.18 -3.65
C THR A 367 3.96 -30.43 -3.20
N LEU A 368 4.64 -29.41 -2.65
CA LEU A 368 6.03 -29.54 -2.18
C LEU A 368 6.15 -30.59 -1.07
N HIS A 369 5.23 -30.59 -0.10
CA HIS A 369 5.19 -31.59 0.97
C HIS A 369 4.87 -32.99 0.46
N THR A 370 4.00 -33.14 -0.53
CA THR A 370 3.70 -34.43 -1.15
C THR A 370 4.92 -35.00 -1.87
N LEU A 371 5.62 -34.17 -2.65
CA LEU A 371 6.84 -34.57 -3.34
C LEU A 371 7.96 -34.94 -2.35
N LEU A 372 8.15 -34.14 -1.32
CA LEU A 372 9.14 -34.41 -0.28
C LEU A 372 8.81 -35.71 0.48
N MET A 373 7.53 -35.90 0.81
CA MET A 373 7.05 -37.13 1.45
C MET A 373 7.32 -38.37 0.58
N LEU A 374 6.97 -38.32 -0.72
CA LEU A 374 7.20 -39.43 -1.65
C LEU A 374 8.70 -39.74 -1.81
N ALA A 375 9.56 -38.71 -1.84
CA ALA A 375 11.01 -38.90 -1.86
C ALA A 375 11.54 -39.57 -0.58
N MET A 376 11.04 -39.17 0.61
CA MET A 376 11.37 -39.81 1.89
C MET A 376 10.87 -41.26 1.97
N ALA A 377 9.62 -41.52 1.55
CA ALA A 377 9.03 -42.86 1.54
C ALA A 377 9.77 -43.80 0.57
N GLY A 378 10.15 -43.32 -0.60
CA GLY A 378 10.93 -44.09 -1.57
C GLY A 378 12.36 -44.38 -1.09
N ALA A 379 13.01 -43.42 -0.45
CA ALA A 379 14.36 -43.60 0.10
C ALA A 379 14.38 -44.61 1.26
N THR A 380 13.34 -44.62 2.10
CA THR A 380 13.20 -45.57 3.22
C THR A 380 12.91 -46.98 2.73
N ALA A 381 12.03 -47.15 1.74
CA ALA A 381 11.68 -48.46 1.18
C ALA A 381 12.85 -49.16 0.46
N ASN A 382 13.72 -48.39 -0.21
CA ASN A 382 14.80 -48.91 -1.05
C ASN A 382 16.18 -48.87 -0.37
N TRP A 383 16.21 -48.83 0.96
CA TRP A 383 17.45 -48.64 1.74
C TRP A 383 18.53 -49.73 1.52
N ALA A 384 18.13 -50.93 1.07
CA ALA A 384 19.02 -52.08 0.86
C ALA A 384 19.54 -52.22 -0.59
N ASP A 385 19.01 -51.47 -1.55
CA ASP A 385 19.42 -51.51 -2.96
C ASP A 385 20.08 -50.19 -3.37
N SER A 386 21.40 -50.20 -3.55
CA SER A 386 22.18 -48.98 -3.80
C SER A 386 21.80 -48.20 -5.06
N THR A 387 21.21 -48.85 -6.08
CA THR A 387 20.83 -48.19 -7.34
C THR A 387 19.48 -47.50 -7.16
N ASN A 388 18.50 -48.22 -6.62
CA ASN A 388 17.17 -47.67 -6.34
C ASN A 388 17.19 -46.65 -5.20
N GLN A 389 18.09 -46.80 -4.23
CA GLN A 389 18.31 -45.82 -3.16
C GLN A 389 18.69 -44.44 -3.73
N ARG A 390 19.59 -44.38 -4.74
CA ARG A 390 20.03 -43.12 -5.35
C ARG A 390 18.90 -42.40 -6.10
N LEU A 391 17.96 -43.14 -6.69
CA LEU A 391 16.80 -42.58 -7.39
C LEU A 391 15.90 -41.75 -6.47
N PHE A 392 15.87 -42.05 -5.17
CA PHE A 392 15.06 -41.33 -4.19
C PHE A 392 15.90 -40.42 -3.27
N SER A 393 17.14 -40.80 -2.94
CA SER A 393 17.99 -40.02 -2.03
C SER A 393 18.46 -38.70 -2.65
N VAL A 394 18.73 -38.66 -3.96
CA VAL A 394 19.13 -37.41 -4.65
C VAL A 394 17.97 -36.40 -4.69
N PRO A 395 16.77 -36.76 -5.20
CA PRO A 395 15.61 -35.88 -5.11
C PRO A 395 15.26 -35.47 -3.68
N LEU A 396 15.40 -36.38 -2.70
CA LEU A 396 15.19 -36.06 -1.29
C LEU A 396 16.12 -34.95 -0.80
N VAL A 397 17.43 -35.08 -1.03
CA VAL A 397 18.41 -34.05 -0.64
C VAL A 397 18.10 -32.72 -1.32
N VAL A 398 17.80 -32.75 -2.63
CA VAL A 398 17.42 -31.55 -3.38
C VAL A 398 16.17 -30.89 -2.78
N MET A 399 15.12 -31.66 -2.48
CA MET A 399 13.87 -31.13 -1.92
C MET A 399 14.05 -30.58 -0.50
N VAL A 400 14.88 -31.22 0.33
CA VAL A 400 15.26 -30.69 1.66
C VAL A 400 16.00 -29.36 1.51
N LEU A 401 16.99 -29.29 0.62
CA LEU A 401 17.74 -28.06 0.36
C LEU A 401 16.82 -26.95 -0.17
N VAL A 402 15.98 -27.26 -1.17
CA VAL A 402 15.00 -26.31 -1.71
C VAL A 402 14.07 -25.81 -0.62
N THR A 403 13.57 -26.68 0.25
CA THR A 403 12.68 -26.29 1.36
C THR A 403 13.37 -25.35 2.34
N VAL A 404 14.59 -25.68 2.78
CA VAL A 404 15.34 -24.86 3.75
C VAL A 404 15.79 -23.54 3.12
N ILE A 405 16.29 -23.56 1.89
CA ILE A 405 16.72 -22.35 1.17
C ILE A 405 15.52 -21.45 0.88
N ALA A 406 14.40 -22.00 0.40
CA ALA A 406 13.20 -21.22 0.14
C ALA A 406 12.66 -20.57 1.42
N ALA A 407 12.64 -21.30 2.54
CA ALA A 407 12.23 -20.75 3.84
C ALA A 407 13.21 -19.66 4.34
N ALA A 408 14.52 -19.86 4.16
CA ALA A 408 15.53 -18.86 4.50
C ALA A 408 15.38 -17.59 3.65
N LEU A 409 15.17 -17.71 2.34
CA LEU A 409 14.94 -16.58 1.44
C LEU A 409 13.59 -15.90 1.70
N PHE A 410 12.56 -16.66 2.09
CA PHE A 410 11.25 -16.11 2.48
C PHE A 410 11.36 -15.21 3.71
N ALA A 411 12.33 -15.47 4.61
CA ALA A 411 12.66 -14.57 5.73
C ALA A 411 13.32 -13.24 5.31
N LYS A 412 13.57 -13.04 4.01
CA LYS A 412 14.18 -11.84 3.43
C LYS A 412 15.43 -11.38 4.19
N PRO A 413 16.48 -12.23 4.31
CA PRO A 413 17.73 -11.80 4.91
C PRO A 413 18.28 -10.60 4.11
N PRO A 414 18.63 -9.48 4.76
CA PRO A 414 19.16 -8.31 4.05
C PRO A 414 20.42 -8.67 3.26
N SER A 415 20.59 -8.09 2.07
CA SER A 415 21.78 -8.29 1.21
C SER A 415 23.06 -7.69 1.78
N ALA A 416 22.98 -6.83 2.79
CA ALA A 416 24.12 -6.18 3.46
C ALA A 416 24.15 -6.42 4.98
N SER A 417 25.36 -6.26 5.56
CA SER A 417 25.75 -6.57 6.94
C SER A 417 25.16 -5.64 8.02
N GLY A 418 23.83 -5.54 8.10
CA GLY A 418 23.14 -4.76 9.14
C GLY A 418 23.10 -5.45 10.51
N LYS A 419 22.97 -4.66 11.59
CA LYS A 419 22.93 -5.08 13.01
C LYS A 419 21.82 -6.09 13.38
N ARG A 420 20.91 -6.40 12.44
CA ARG A 420 19.73 -7.27 12.65
C ARG A 420 19.73 -8.52 11.74
N HIS A 421 20.86 -8.89 11.14
CA HIS A 421 20.94 -9.95 10.12
C HIS A 421 20.67 -11.37 10.65
N ALA A 422 21.20 -11.71 11.84
CA ALA A 422 21.16 -13.07 12.36
C ALA A 422 19.74 -13.60 12.60
N ARG A 423 18.81 -12.76 13.07
CA ARG A 423 17.42 -13.19 13.35
C ARG A 423 16.69 -13.68 12.09
N HIS A 424 16.95 -13.08 10.93
CA HIS A 424 16.30 -13.48 9.67
C HIS A 424 16.74 -14.90 9.27
N TRP A 425 18.04 -15.19 9.40
CA TRP A 425 18.58 -16.53 9.17
C TRP A 425 18.09 -17.55 10.18
N ILE A 426 18.13 -17.23 11.49
CA ILE A 426 17.68 -18.14 12.54
C ILE A 426 16.20 -18.50 12.34
N LEU A 427 15.35 -17.50 12.12
CA LEU A 427 13.91 -17.70 11.93
C LEU A 427 13.63 -18.42 10.60
N GLY A 428 14.27 -18.03 9.50
CA GLY A 428 14.06 -18.62 8.18
C GLY A 428 14.56 -20.07 8.08
N VAL A 429 15.78 -20.35 8.54
CA VAL A 429 16.32 -21.72 8.60
C VAL A 429 15.54 -22.56 9.61
N GLY A 430 15.21 -22.00 10.78
CA GLY A 430 14.37 -22.67 11.77
C GLY A 430 12.99 -23.05 11.21
N HIS A 431 12.38 -22.17 10.41
CA HIS A 431 11.16 -22.48 9.69
C HIS A 431 11.35 -23.60 8.67
N GLY A 432 12.43 -23.56 7.88
CA GLY A 432 12.77 -24.61 6.92
C GLY A 432 12.95 -25.98 7.60
N VAL A 433 13.66 -26.03 8.72
CA VAL A 433 13.83 -27.25 9.53
C VAL A 433 12.47 -27.73 10.06
N ALA A 434 11.61 -26.84 10.54
CA ALA A 434 10.28 -27.21 10.99
C ALA A 434 9.40 -27.77 9.85
N GLN A 435 9.53 -27.25 8.62
CA GLN A 435 8.85 -27.79 7.45
C GLN A 435 9.36 -29.18 7.07
N VAL A 436 10.68 -29.42 7.13
CA VAL A 436 11.27 -30.74 6.90
C VAL A 436 10.84 -31.74 7.97
N ALA A 437 10.79 -31.32 9.25
CA ALA A 437 10.30 -32.15 10.34
C ALA A 437 8.81 -32.49 10.17
N LEU A 438 7.99 -31.53 9.74
CA LEU A 438 6.58 -31.77 9.40
C LEU A 438 6.45 -32.76 8.24
N ALA A 439 7.28 -32.65 7.21
CA ALA A 439 7.29 -33.60 6.09
C ALA A 439 7.69 -35.01 6.55
N ALA A 440 8.70 -35.14 7.42
CA ALA A 440 9.12 -36.43 7.99
C ALA A 440 8.01 -37.07 8.84
N ALA A 441 7.31 -36.28 9.66
CA ALA A 441 6.13 -36.73 10.40
C ALA A 441 5.00 -37.17 9.44
N GLY A 442 4.78 -36.40 8.37
CA GLY A 442 3.82 -36.74 7.31
C GLY A 442 4.17 -38.03 6.57
N THR A 443 5.46 -38.27 6.29
CA THR A 443 5.96 -39.55 5.75
C THR A 443 5.71 -40.70 6.70
N TRP A 444 5.99 -40.52 7.99
CA TRP A 444 5.71 -41.57 8.98
C TRP A 444 4.23 -41.95 9.03
N VAL A 445 3.33 -40.95 9.01
CA VAL A 445 1.88 -41.20 8.90
C VAL A 445 1.54 -41.89 7.59
N TRP A 446 2.07 -41.42 6.46
CA TRP A 446 1.80 -41.98 5.13
C TRP A 446 2.17 -43.46 5.02
N LEU A 447 3.33 -43.85 5.54
CA LEU A 447 3.81 -45.25 5.56
C LEU A 447 2.93 -46.17 6.43
N ALA A 448 2.14 -45.62 7.35
CA ALA A 448 1.20 -46.39 8.17
C ALA A 448 -0.20 -46.50 7.54
N LEU A 449 -0.47 -45.79 6.43
CA LEU A 449 -1.76 -45.82 5.76
C LEU A 449 -1.83 -46.94 4.71
N PRO A 450 -3.00 -47.59 4.53
CA PRO A 450 -3.15 -48.70 3.58
C PRO A 450 -2.96 -48.29 2.12
N PHE A 451 -3.04 -46.99 1.81
CA PHE A 451 -2.84 -46.45 0.47
C PHE A 451 -1.42 -46.63 -0.04
N TYR A 452 -0.44 -46.74 0.87
CA TYR A 452 0.96 -46.89 0.53
C TYR A 452 1.23 -48.22 -0.20
N ASP A 453 0.58 -49.30 0.24
CA ASP A 453 0.75 -50.65 -0.29
C ASP A 453 -0.06 -50.93 -1.56
N TRP A 454 -0.77 -49.94 -2.10
CA TRP A 454 -1.56 -50.11 -3.31
C TRP A 454 -0.66 -50.30 -4.56
N PRO A 455 -1.15 -51.00 -5.60
CA PRO A 455 -0.42 -51.13 -6.85
C PRO A 455 -0.12 -49.77 -7.49
N TRP A 456 1.11 -49.57 -7.95
CA TRP A 456 1.48 -48.37 -8.70
C TRP A 456 0.59 -48.20 -9.94
N PRO A 457 0.06 -47.00 -10.25
CA PRO A 457 0.37 -45.68 -9.66
C PRO A 457 -0.59 -45.19 -8.56
N LEU A 458 -1.43 -46.07 -8.00
CA LEU A 458 -2.48 -45.68 -7.06
C LEU A 458 -1.98 -44.98 -5.78
N PRO A 459 -0.84 -45.36 -5.16
CA PRO A 459 -0.30 -44.61 -4.01
C PRO A 459 0.00 -43.14 -4.33
N ALA A 460 0.54 -42.85 -5.52
CA ALA A 460 0.83 -41.46 -5.92
C ALA A 460 -0.46 -40.67 -6.17
N VAL A 461 -1.49 -41.30 -6.75
CA VAL A 461 -2.81 -40.67 -6.92
C VAL A 461 -3.44 -40.39 -5.55
N ALA A 462 -3.40 -41.35 -4.63
CA ALA A 462 -3.88 -41.17 -3.26
C ALA A 462 -3.10 -40.09 -2.51
N ALA A 463 -1.77 -40.00 -2.71
CA ALA A 463 -0.95 -38.96 -2.13
C ALA A 463 -1.36 -37.57 -2.65
N ALA A 464 -1.61 -37.43 -3.95
CA ALA A 464 -2.04 -36.17 -4.54
C ALA A 464 -3.45 -35.73 -4.11
N VAL A 465 -4.40 -36.68 -4.01
CA VAL A 465 -5.83 -36.39 -3.79
C VAL A 465 -6.19 -36.35 -2.30
N LEU A 466 -5.56 -37.18 -1.46
CA LEU A 466 -5.91 -37.31 -0.04
C LEU A 466 -4.87 -36.63 0.86
N TYR A 467 -3.59 -36.95 0.69
CA TYR A 467 -2.52 -36.41 1.53
C TYR A 467 -2.24 -34.93 1.22
N GLY A 468 -2.10 -34.59 -0.06
CA GLY A 468 -1.72 -33.25 -0.54
C GLY A 468 -2.60 -32.11 -0.01
N PRO A 469 -3.94 -32.17 -0.11
CA PRO A 469 -4.81 -31.12 0.43
C PRO A 469 -4.70 -30.98 1.96
N VAL A 470 -4.62 -32.10 2.68
CA VAL A 470 -4.55 -32.09 4.15
C VAL A 470 -3.20 -31.54 4.61
N ILE A 471 -2.09 -32.05 4.08
CA ILE A 471 -0.76 -31.56 4.45
C ILE A 471 -0.54 -30.12 4.01
N GLY A 472 -1.11 -29.68 2.88
CA GLY A 472 -1.08 -28.29 2.45
C GLY A 472 -1.73 -27.35 3.47
N LEU A 473 -2.89 -27.74 4.03
CA LEU A 473 -3.53 -27.00 5.11
C LEU A 473 -2.65 -27.00 6.37
N VAL A 474 -2.12 -28.14 6.81
CA VAL A 474 -1.26 -28.21 8.01
C VAL A 474 0.02 -27.39 7.83
N ALA A 475 0.69 -27.50 6.69
CA ALA A 475 1.88 -26.73 6.35
C ALA A 475 1.58 -25.22 6.30
N SER A 476 0.40 -24.82 5.83
CA SER A 476 -0.02 -23.41 5.87
C SER A 476 -0.17 -22.90 7.32
N GLN A 477 -0.65 -23.73 8.25
CA GLN A 477 -0.75 -23.36 9.66
C GLN A 477 0.65 -23.22 10.29
N LEU A 478 1.62 -24.03 9.86
CA LEU A 478 3.01 -23.88 10.27
C LEU A 478 3.61 -22.55 9.75
N VAL A 479 3.31 -22.15 8.50
CA VAL A 479 3.69 -20.82 7.98
C VAL A 479 3.00 -19.70 8.76
N ALA A 480 1.72 -19.84 9.08
CA ALA A 480 0.97 -18.86 9.87
C ALA A 480 1.59 -18.66 11.26
N ALA A 481 1.93 -19.75 11.96
CA ALA A 481 2.63 -19.70 13.24
C ALA A 481 4.02 -19.05 13.11
N TYR A 482 4.78 -19.42 12.07
CA TYR A 482 6.06 -18.79 11.76
C TYR A 482 5.92 -17.28 11.57
N LEU A 483 4.99 -16.82 10.73
CA LEU A 483 4.79 -15.39 10.45
C LEU A 483 4.44 -14.60 11.72
N LEU A 484 3.65 -15.19 12.62
CA LEU A 484 3.31 -14.56 13.89
C LEU A 484 4.54 -14.42 14.81
N VAL A 485 5.34 -15.49 14.94
CA VAL A 485 6.56 -15.51 15.75
C VAL A 485 7.61 -14.59 15.14
N ALA A 486 7.93 -14.75 13.85
CA ALA A 486 8.89 -13.92 13.12
C ALA A 486 8.50 -12.45 13.16
N GLY A 487 7.21 -12.14 12.98
CA GLY A 487 6.66 -10.79 13.09
C GLY A 487 6.91 -10.17 14.46
N SER A 488 6.88 -10.96 15.54
CA SER A 488 7.21 -10.49 16.89
C SER A 488 8.66 -9.97 17.00
N PHE A 489 9.58 -10.51 16.19
CA PHE A 489 10.97 -10.09 16.09
C PHE A 489 11.25 -9.08 14.97
N GLY A 490 10.21 -8.57 14.29
CA GLY A 490 10.38 -7.61 13.19
C GLY A 490 10.81 -8.25 11.86
N VAL A 491 10.59 -9.55 11.70
CA VAL A 491 10.84 -10.30 10.46
C VAL A 491 9.50 -10.67 9.82
N ASN A 492 9.36 -10.55 8.51
CA ASN A 492 8.13 -10.86 7.79
C ASN A 492 6.84 -10.19 8.30
N VAL A 493 6.97 -9.00 8.91
CA VAL A 493 5.82 -8.22 9.39
C VAL A 493 4.88 -7.88 8.23
N ASN A 494 5.45 -7.54 7.07
CA ASN A 494 4.71 -7.30 5.85
C ASN A 494 3.94 -8.55 5.39
N GLU A 495 4.61 -9.71 5.27
CA GLU A 495 3.97 -10.94 4.81
C GLU A 495 2.87 -11.44 5.77
N LEU A 496 3.03 -11.22 7.08
CA LEU A 496 1.99 -11.52 8.07
C LEU A 496 0.69 -10.75 7.82
N PHE A 497 0.76 -9.50 7.39
CA PHE A 497 -0.44 -8.67 7.15
C PHE A 497 -0.93 -8.75 5.70
N ALA A 498 -0.01 -8.83 4.73
CA ALA A 498 -0.32 -9.05 3.32
C ALA A 498 -1.01 -10.40 3.11
N GLY A 499 -0.54 -11.46 3.79
CA GLY A 499 -1.17 -12.78 3.76
C GLY A 499 -2.60 -12.80 4.30
N GLN A 500 -2.95 -11.84 5.15
CA GLN A 500 -4.31 -11.67 5.67
C GLN A 500 -5.21 -10.83 4.78
N GLY A 501 -4.67 -9.84 4.05
CA GLY A 501 -5.45 -8.96 3.18
C GLY A 501 -6.58 -8.23 3.94
N ILE A 502 -6.25 -7.59 5.07
CA ILE A 502 -7.25 -6.95 5.94
C ILE A 502 -7.80 -5.67 5.29
N GLU A 503 -9.04 -5.73 4.79
CA GLU A 503 -9.73 -4.59 4.17
C GLU A 503 -10.31 -3.59 5.18
N ASP A 504 -10.46 -3.98 6.45
CA ASP A 504 -11.01 -3.11 7.50
C ASP A 504 -9.96 -2.11 8.03
N SER A 505 -10.37 -1.22 8.95
CA SER A 505 -9.51 -0.19 9.56
C SER A 505 -8.87 0.75 8.52
N LYS A 506 -9.72 1.41 7.75
CA LYS A 506 -9.33 2.38 6.71
C LYS A 506 -9.28 3.80 7.27
N SER A 507 -8.55 4.67 6.61
CA SER A 507 -8.39 6.06 7.06
C SER A 507 -8.11 7.01 5.92
N PHE A 508 -8.49 8.27 6.11
CA PHE A 508 -8.16 9.41 5.27
C PHE A 508 -8.13 10.67 6.14
N LEU A 509 -7.60 11.77 5.62
CA LEU A 509 -7.60 13.06 6.32
C LEU A 509 -8.55 14.02 5.63
N ARG A 510 -9.24 14.82 6.43
CA ARG A 510 -9.93 16.03 5.98
C ARG A 510 -9.33 17.22 6.68
N LEU A 511 -8.81 18.17 5.92
CA LEU A 511 -8.10 19.34 6.38
C LEU A 511 -8.94 20.58 6.08
N ARG A 512 -8.89 21.56 6.99
CA ARG A 512 -9.48 22.87 6.81
C ARG A 512 -8.40 23.92 7.00
N ILE A 513 -8.15 24.72 5.96
CA ILE A 513 -7.39 25.96 6.07
C ILE A 513 -8.41 27.10 6.16
N ASP A 514 -8.44 27.79 7.28
CA ASP A 514 -9.29 28.96 7.45
C ASP A 514 -8.67 30.21 6.81
N PRO A 515 -9.46 31.27 6.51
CA PRO A 515 -8.95 32.49 5.88
C PRO A 515 -7.85 33.20 6.68
N ASP A 516 -7.75 32.95 7.98
CA ASP A 516 -6.71 33.47 8.87
C ASP A 516 -5.39 32.66 8.82
N GLY A 517 -5.39 31.54 8.06
CA GLY A 517 -4.26 30.64 7.93
C GLY A 517 -4.16 29.56 8.99
N THR A 518 -5.16 29.41 9.86
CA THR A 518 -5.25 28.27 10.77
C THR A 518 -5.57 27.00 9.98
N LEU A 519 -4.73 25.97 10.13
CA LEU A 519 -4.92 24.65 9.54
C LEU A 519 -5.43 23.66 10.61
N THR A 520 -6.64 23.15 10.44
CA THR A 520 -7.21 22.08 11.28
C THR A 520 -7.24 20.76 10.51
N ILE A 521 -6.66 19.71 11.09
CA ILE A 521 -6.59 18.36 10.51
C ILE A 521 -7.56 17.46 11.28
N TYR A 522 -8.53 16.90 10.56
CA TYR A 522 -9.46 15.88 11.04
C TYR A 522 -9.04 14.52 10.49
N PRO A 523 -8.42 13.64 11.30
CA PRO A 523 -8.05 12.32 10.85
C PRO A 523 -9.23 11.35 11.02
N LEU A 524 -9.75 10.81 9.92
CA LEU A 524 -10.94 9.97 9.91
C LEU A 524 -10.56 8.50 9.81
N GLY A 525 -11.18 7.67 10.65
CA GLY A 525 -11.06 6.21 10.69
C GLY A 525 -12.38 5.53 10.33
N VAL A 526 -12.31 4.44 9.60
CA VAL A 526 -13.44 3.58 9.24
C VAL A 526 -13.12 2.16 9.69
N ASP A 527 -13.79 1.72 10.75
CA ASP A 527 -13.50 0.44 11.39
C ASP A 527 -13.83 -0.75 10.51
N ARG A 528 -14.98 -0.69 9.83
CA ARG A 528 -15.46 -1.72 8.93
C ARG A 528 -15.84 -1.11 7.60
N VAL A 529 -15.28 -1.66 6.53
CA VAL A 529 -15.66 -1.29 5.17
C VAL A 529 -16.96 -1.97 4.76
N SER A 530 -17.70 -1.36 3.84
CA SER A 530 -18.90 -1.98 3.30
C SER A 530 -18.53 -3.09 2.32
N ARG A 531 -19.24 -4.20 2.43
CA ARG A 531 -19.10 -5.40 1.56
C ARG A 531 -20.40 -5.73 0.84
N ASP A 532 -21.46 -4.99 1.14
CA ASP A 532 -22.78 -5.18 0.56
C ASP A 532 -23.29 -3.84 0.05
N TRP A 533 -23.33 -3.74 -1.27
CA TRP A 533 -23.62 -2.52 -2.00
C TRP A 533 -24.94 -2.69 -2.75
N GLN A 534 -25.73 -1.63 -2.79
CA GLN A 534 -26.94 -1.58 -3.59
C GLN A 534 -26.91 -0.35 -4.49
N VAL A 535 -27.62 -0.42 -5.62
CA VAL A 535 -27.80 0.73 -6.50
C VAL A 535 -28.51 1.84 -5.74
N ASN A 536 -28.03 3.07 -5.91
CA ASN A 536 -28.61 4.24 -5.27
C ASN A 536 -29.99 4.53 -5.89
N PRO A 537 -31.09 4.55 -5.11
CA PRO A 537 -32.41 4.92 -5.60
C PRO A 537 -32.47 6.39 -6.03
N ASP A 538 -31.62 7.26 -5.47
CA ASP A 538 -31.49 8.64 -5.92
C ASP A 538 -30.70 8.69 -7.24
N GLN A 539 -31.40 9.11 -8.30
CA GLN A 539 -30.85 9.20 -9.65
C GLN A 539 -30.26 10.58 -9.98
N SER A 540 -30.17 11.47 -8.99
CA SER A 540 -29.56 12.79 -9.17
C SER A 540 -28.12 12.64 -9.72
N PRO A 541 -27.69 13.46 -10.70
CA PRO A 541 -26.45 13.22 -11.44
C PRO A 541 -25.18 13.09 -10.59
N THR A 542 -25.09 13.88 -9.52
CA THR A 542 -23.93 13.96 -8.62
C THR A 542 -23.90 12.89 -7.53
N GLN A 543 -24.98 12.12 -7.37
CA GLN A 543 -25.07 11.09 -6.34
C GLN A 543 -24.27 9.86 -6.72
N SER A 544 -23.65 9.20 -5.74
CA SER A 544 -22.96 7.92 -5.93
C SER A 544 -23.87 6.89 -6.58
N TRP A 545 -23.34 6.07 -7.49
CA TRP A 545 -24.08 4.99 -8.15
C TRP A 545 -24.48 3.88 -7.18
N LEU A 546 -23.61 3.57 -6.22
CA LEU A 546 -23.84 2.55 -5.22
C LEU A 546 -23.81 3.19 -3.83
N ILE A 547 -24.69 2.70 -2.95
CA ILE A 547 -24.72 3.06 -1.53
C ILE A 547 -24.55 1.80 -0.69
N PRO A 548 -23.95 1.90 0.50
CA PRO A 548 -23.79 0.73 1.35
C PRO A 548 -25.16 0.37 1.96
N LYS A 549 -25.50 -0.94 2.01
CA LYS A 549 -26.76 -1.36 2.64
C LYS A 549 -26.79 -1.07 4.14
N SER A 550 -25.64 -1.13 4.78
CA SER A 550 -25.42 -0.69 6.16
C SER A 550 -24.58 0.59 6.13
N PRO A 551 -25.04 1.69 6.75
CA PRO A 551 -24.28 2.94 6.75
C PRO A 551 -22.84 2.76 7.22
N LEU A 552 -21.90 3.41 6.54
CA LEU A 552 -20.52 3.51 7.01
C LEU A 552 -20.46 4.48 8.19
N THR A 553 -19.71 4.12 9.23
CA THR A 553 -19.58 4.89 10.47
C THR A 553 -18.13 5.41 10.60
N PRO A 554 -17.78 6.53 9.96
CA PRO A 554 -16.50 7.19 10.21
C PRO A 554 -16.47 7.76 11.64
N HIS A 555 -15.28 7.77 12.24
CA HIS A 555 -14.99 8.41 13.53
C HIS A 555 -13.63 9.12 13.45
N LEU A 556 -13.33 10.00 14.39
CA LEU A 556 -12.01 10.60 14.50
C LEU A 556 -11.03 9.60 15.13
N THR A 557 -9.88 9.38 14.50
CA THR A 557 -8.85 8.48 15.05
C THR A 557 -8.09 9.11 16.22
N GLU A 558 -8.13 10.44 16.30
CA GLU A 558 -7.66 11.27 17.40
C GLU A 558 -8.36 12.65 17.34
N PRO A 559 -8.33 13.48 18.41
CA PRO A 559 -8.89 14.82 18.36
C PRO A 559 -8.30 15.67 17.22
N PRO A 560 -9.06 16.63 16.66
CA PRO A 560 -8.57 17.47 15.58
C PRO A 560 -7.28 18.21 15.96
N LYS A 561 -6.29 18.20 15.06
CA LYS A 561 -4.99 18.86 15.26
C LYS A 561 -4.99 20.21 14.59
N VAL A 562 -4.71 21.26 15.36
CA VAL A 562 -4.62 22.65 14.86
C VAL A 562 -3.15 23.05 14.69
N LEU A 563 -2.84 23.70 13.57
CA LEU A 563 -1.56 24.29 13.21
C LEU A 563 -1.78 25.75 12.80
N HIS A 564 -0.89 26.65 13.25
CA HIS A 564 -0.91 28.08 12.92
C HIS A 564 0.19 28.43 11.95
#